data_AF-A0A6P8AMX3-F1
#
_entry.id   AF-A0A6P8AMX3-F1
#
_cell.length_a   1.000
_cell.length_b   1.000
_cell.length_c   1.000
_cell.angle_alpha   90.00
_cell.angle_beta   90.00
_cell.angle_gamma   90.00
#
_symmetry.space_group_name_H-M   'P 1'
#
loop_
_entity.id
_entity.type
_entity.pdbx_description
1 polymer ?
#
loop_
_entity_poly.entity_id
_entity_poly.type
_entity_poly.pdbx_seq_one_letter_code
_entity_poly.pdbx_strand_id
1 'polypeptide(L)'
;MRQEQGPASNKQACVYFDDNDNLCVVDLRGKKELLQTSPFATALDVCLVFLDEAHNRDTDLKLPDNCRAAVTLGANLTKDRLVQACMRMRKLGKGQTVVFCIPAEIKVKILKKVHKDEEDSIELADVLHWAITETWVDIQRSIPLWAVQGRRFGHQKHLWNKSHDGNLSVATMSPQQAIKFQEDKAQTIENLYKPGERQKKPCCADASSHEGASSIVKHCAQFGDVNLDWAVLQEEQERELAPEIEQEGQVKRPRPAKPVMHTLDPVIVNFAKTGVLTAGSASFKPAFKSLELLTAAKLMPKLSEFPQDVLVTLDFASTVELEATAKQDQYLRPVQWVLTSMGDGDDRSGVVKHLVIISPFEAQALLATVRNNAKTTLHLYAPRSTLGFESLEDLRLYPTPALPAEWSVPRHLILQLNLFAGQLYISSFADYTALCDMLGLDWEGGGKDGMVVCADGFVDPASNPGKTLKHSFEHSPVSFLKVYLTKVRRDCESIEKTHMGKILNAIVLRPKYF
;
A
#
# COMPACT_ATOMS: atom_id res chain seq x y z
N MET A 1 4.23 18.46 -53.49
CA MET A 1 5.02 19.22 -52.50
C MET A 1 5.98 18.26 -51.84
N ARG A 2 7.28 18.51 -51.97
CA ARG A 2 8.35 17.70 -51.36
C ARG A 2 8.19 17.81 -49.84
N GLN A 3 7.95 16.68 -49.17
CA GLN A 3 8.19 16.57 -47.74
C GLN A 3 9.70 16.64 -47.55
N GLU A 4 10.20 17.78 -47.09
CA GLU A 4 11.55 17.87 -46.54
C GLU A 4 11.62 16.92 -45.35
N GLN A 5 12.42 15.87 -45.48
CA GLN A 5 12.79 14.99 -44.37
C GLN A 5 13.61 15.83 -43.38
N GLY A 6 12.96 16.26 -42.30
CA GLY A 6 13.66 16.75 -41.12
C GLY A 6 14.58 15.66 -40.54
N PRO A 7 15.59 16.02 -39.75
CA PRO A 7 16.59 15.08 -39.25
C PRO A 7 15.90 13.94 -38.47
N ALA A 8 16.39 12.71 -38.69
CA ALA A 8 15.85 11.50 -38.07
C ALA A 8 15.68 11.70 -36.55
N SER A 9 14.43 11.67 -36.08
CA SER A 9 14.13 11.81 -34.66
C SER A 9 14.61 10.54 -33.93
N ASN A 10 15.63 10.68 -33.06
CA ASN A 10 16.12 9.60 -32.18
C ASN A 10 15.10 9.19 -31.08
N LYS A 11 13.84 9.62 -31.19
CA LYS A 11 12.78 9.33 -30.23
C LYS A 11 12.00 8.09 -30.64
N GLN A 12 11.85 7.15 -29.71
CA GLN A 12 11.30 5.81 -29.95
C GLN A 12 9.95 5.57 -29.25
N ALA A 13 9.60 6.41 -28.27
CA ALA A 13 8.35 6.29 -27.52
C ALA A 13 7.89 7.63 -26.92
N CYS A 14 6.65 7.69 -26.46
CA CYS A 14 6.06 8.82 -25.75
C CYS A 14 5.49 8.36 -24.39
N VAL A 15 5.84 9.05 -23.33
CA VAL A 15 5.34 8.84 -21.96
C VAL A 15 4.23 9.84 -21.69
N TYR A 16 3.09 9.36 -21.18
CA TYR A 16 1.91 10.16 -20.91
C TYR A 16 1.06 9.50 -19.80
N PHE A 17 0.09 10.24 -19.24
CA PHE A 17 -0.90 9.69 -18.31
C PHE A 17 -2.15 9.23 -19.06
N ASP A 18 -2.62 8.02 -18.77
CA ASP A 18 -3.86 7.49 -19.34
C ASP A 18 -5.12 8.00 -18.59
N ASP A 19 -6.30 7.61 -19.07
CA ASP A 19 -7.59 8.02 -18.48
C ASP A 19 -7.81 7.50 -17.04
N ASN A 20 -6.92 6.64 -16.54
CA ASN A 20 -6.95 6.08 -15.19
C ASN A 20 -5.79 6.61 -14.32
N ASP A 21 -5.20 7.75 -14.70
CA ASP A 21 -4.05 8.39 -14.05
C ASP A 21 -2.80 7.49 -13.91
N ASN A 22 -2.65 6.50 -14.80
CA ASN A 22 -1.47 5.65 -14.84
C ASN A 22 -0.42 6.20 -15.81
N LEU A 23 0.81 6.26 -15.33
CA LEU A 23 1.96 6.65 -16.14
C LEU A 23 2.30 5.55 -17.15
N CYS A 24 1.93 5.78 -18.41
CA CYS A 24 2.04 4.85 -19.52
C CYS A 24 3.09 5.30 -20.53
N VAL A 25 3.54 4.36 -21.36
CA VAL A 25 4.38 4.61 -22.51
C VAL A 25 3.78 3.98 -23.76
N VAL A 26 3.81 4.73 -24.86
CA VAL A 26 3.43 4.26 -26.20
C VAL A 26 4.64 4.29 -27.11
N ASP A 27 4.97 3.15 -27.73
CA ASP A 27 6.06 3.06 -28.70
C ASP A 27 5.62 3.54 -30.10
N LEU A 28 6.59 3.71 -31.02
CA LEU A 28 6.30 4.05 -32.42
C LEU A 28 5.45 3.01 -33.17
N ARG A 29 5.30 1.80 -32.62
CA ARG A 29 4.50 0.71 -33.18
C ARG A 29 3.08 0.70 -32.60
N GLY A 30 2.75 1.65 -31.73
CA GLY A 30 1.44 1.79 -31.09
C GLY A 30 1.21 0.87 -29.89
N LYS A 31 2.23 0.17 -29.41
CA LYS A 31 2.14 -0.68 -28.21
C LYS A 31 2.12 0.19 -26.96
N LYS A 32 1.12 -0.02 -26.10
CA LYS A 32 0.92 0.68 -24.83
C LYS A 32 1.30 -0.22 -23.66
N GLU A 33 2.10 0.29 -22.73
CA GLU A 33 2.53 -0.41 -21.53
C GLU A 33 2.68 0.57 -20.36
N LEU A 34 2.66 0.07 -19.11
CA LEU A 34 3.00 0.88 -17.95
C LEU A 34 4.49 1.22 -17.98
N LEU A 35 4.85 2.46 -17.64
CA LEU A 35 6.24 2.92 -17.68
C LEU A 35 7.13 2.04 -16.81
N GLN A 36 6.70 1.69 -15.59
CA GLN A 36 7.47 0.89 -14.63
C GLN A 36 7.88 -0.50 -15.16
N THR A 37 7.08 -1.09 -16.05
CA THR A 37 7.35 -2.41 -16.64
C THR A 37 8.05 -2.34 -17.98
N SER A 38 8.16 -1.14 -18.57
CA SER A 38 8.71 -0.94 -19.89
C SER A 38 10.22 -0.71 -19.84
N PRO A 39 11.01 -1.19 -20.84
CA PRO A 39 12.43 -0.87 -20.94
C PRO A 39 12.71 0.65 -20.97
N PHE A 40 11.71 1.45 -21.39
CA PHE A 40 11.79 2.91 -21.46
C PHE A 40 11.86 3.62 -20.09
N ALA A 41 11.53 2.96 -18.97
CA ALA A 41 11.70 3.56 -17.64
C ALA A 41 13.16 3.97 -17.35
N THR A 42 14.12 3.22 -17.89
CA THR A 42 15.56 3.48 -17.72
C THR A 42 16.16 4.32 -18.85
N ALA A 43 15.43 4.51 -19.95
CA ALA A 43 15.89 5.15 -21.17
C ALA A 43 14.96 6.31 -21.59
N LEU A 44 14.77 7.28 -20.70
CA LEU A 44 13.94 8.46 -20.97
C LEU A 44 14.58 9.42 -22.00
N ASP A 45 15.86 9.24 -22.32
CA ASP A 45 16.59 9.98 -23.35
C ASP A 45 16.04 9.72 -24.76
N VAL A 46 15.53 8.52 -25.03
CA VAL A 46 14.85 8.16 -26.28
C VAL A 46 13.34 8.40 -26.24
N CYS A 47 12.79 8.95 -25.16
CA CYS A 47 11.36 9.19 -25.01
C CYS A 47 11.00 10.68 -25.18
N LEU A 48 9.78 10.93 -25.64
CA LEU A 48 9.05 12.17 -25.42
C LEU A 48 8.23 12.04 -24.14
N VAL A 49 8.06 13.12 -23.38
CA VAL A 49 7.25 13.12 -22.16
C VAL A 49 6.21 14.21 -22.30
N PHE A 50 4.95 13.83 -22.16
CA PHE A 50 3.82 14.73 -22.14
C PHE A 50 3.26 14.80 -20.72
N LEU A 51 3.21 16.01 -20.16
CA LEU A 51 2.64 16.29 -18.85
C LEU A 51 1.57 17.37 -19.05
N ASP A 52 0.36 17.11 -18.60
CA ASP A 52 -0.70 18.11 -18.51
C ASP A 52 -0.58 18.90 -17.20
N GLU A 53 -1.50 19.84 -16.97
CA GLU A 53 -1.50 20.69 -15.79
C GLU A 53 -1.71 19.91 -14.48
N ALA A 54 -2.59 18.90 -14.48
CA ALA A 54 -2.91 18.11 -13.29
C ALA A 54 -1.72 17.25 -12.85
N HIS A 55 -1.03 16.66 -13.82
CA HIS A 55 0.10 15.75 -13.59
C HIS A 55 1.45 16.45 -13.47
N ASN A 56 1.45 17.78 -13.48
CA ASN A 56 2.61 18.60 -13.10
C ASN A 56 2.79 18.71 -11.58
N ARG A 57 1.97 18.03 -10.76
CA ARG A 57 2.15 17.87 -9.31
C ARG A 57 2.52 16.41 -9.02
N ASP A 58 3.47 16.18 -8.10
CA ASP A 58 3.88 14.86 -7.58
C ASP A 58 4.41 13.78 -8.55
N THR A 59 4.49 14.06 -9.85
CA THR A 59 5.19 13.19 -10.81
C THR A 59 6.72 13.35 -10.71
N ASP A 60 7.44 12.28 -10.31
CA ASP A 60 8.91 12.24 -10.31
C ASP A 60 9.45 11.45 -11.51
N LEU A 61 9.83 12.18 -12.56
CA LEU A 61 10.53 11.65 -13.73
C LEU A 61 11.97 12.17 -13.75
N LYS A 62 12.94 11.24 -13.79
CA LYS A 62 14.37 11.59 -13.97
C LYS A 62 14.66 11.93 -15.43
N LEU A 63 14.39 13.17 -15.82
CA LEU A 63 14.66 13.66 -17.17
C LEU A 63 16.17 13.77 -17.44
N PRO A 64 16.63 13.47 -18.67
CA PRO A 64 18.03 13.57 -19.07
C PRO A 64 18.62 14.99 -18.91
N ASP A 65 19.93 15.07 -18.76
CA ASP A 65 20.65 16.33 -18.49
C ASP A 65 20.57 17.33 -19.65
N ASN A 66 20.44 16.86 -20.89
CA ASN A 66 20.36 17.70 -22.09
C ASN A 66 18.92 17.85 -22.62
N CYS A 67 17.91 17.63 -21.76
CA CYS A 67 16.51 17.67 -22.16
C CYS A 67 16.05 19.11 -22.45
N ARG A 68 15.23 19.27 -23.49
CA ARG A 68 14.56 20.53 -23.85
C ARG A 68 13.07 20.34 -23.69
N ALA A 69 12.43 21.23 -22.93
CA ALA A 69 10.98 21.21 -22.73
C ALA A 69 10.30 22.35 -23.50
N ALA A 70 9.10 22.08 -24.00
CA ALA A 70 8.20 23.07 -24.56
C ALA A 70 7.05 23.29 -23.58
N VAL A 71 6.88 24.51 -23.09
CA VAL A 71 5.83 24.88 -22.14
C VAL A 71 4.78 25.72 -22.86
N THR A 72 3.59 25.19 -23.00
CA THR A 72 2.46 25.87 -23.63
C THR A 72 1.76 26.80 -22.64
N LEU A 73 1.59 28.07 -23.00
CA LEU A 73 0.88 29.03 -22.16
C LEU A 73 -0.64 28.95 -22.38
N GLY A 74 -1.40 28.78 -21.30
CA GLY A 74 -2.86 28.77 -21.30
C GLY A 74 -3.47 30.03 -20.68
N ALA A 75 -4.78 30.21 -20.80
CA ALA A 75 -5.49 31.28 -20.10
C ALA A 75 -5.53 31.01 -18.57
N ASN A 76 -5.59 32.07 -17.76
CA ASN A 76 -5.58 31.99 -16.29
C ASN A 76 -4.34 31.27 -15.71
N LEU A 77 -3.21 31.27 -16.42
CA LEU A 77 -1.97 30.65 -15.95
C LEU A 77 -1.30 31.54 -14.90
N THR A 78 -1.25 31.06 -13.66
CA THR A 78 -0.57 31.76 -12.57
C THR A 78 0.94 31.54 -12.60
N LYS A 79 1.70 32.48 -12.02
CA LYS A 79 3.16 32.39 -11.85
C LYS A 79 3.58 31.07 -11.18
N ASP A 80 2.89 30.62 -10.15
CA ASP A 80 3.26 29.39 -9.43
C ASP A 80 3.05 28.14 -10.30
N ARG A 81 1.94 28.06 -11.05
CA ARG A 81 1.69 26.95 -12.01
C ARG A 81 2.72 26.93 -13.14
N LEU A 82 3.06 28.10 -13.69
CA LEU A 82 4.11 28.24 -14.70
C LEU A 82 5.48 27.76 -14.17
N VAL A 83 5.86 28.20 -12.98
CA VAL A 83 7.12 27.82 -12.34
C VAL A 83 7.13 26.33 -12.01
N GLN A 84 6.03 25.78 -11.50
CA GLN A 84 5.89 24.36 -11.17
C GLN A 84 6.07 23.48 -12.42
N ALA A 85 5.49 23.85 -13.55
CA ALA A 85 5.70 23.16 -14.83
C ALA A 85 7.19 23.24 -15.26
N CYS A 86 7.81 24.42 -15.16
CA CYS A 86 9.22 24.60 -15.51
C CYS A 86 10.18 23.83 -14.58
N MET A 87 9.87 23.75 -13.28
CA MET A 87 10.67 23.07 -12.26
C MET A 87 10.68 21.54 -12.39
N ARG A 88 9.83 20.97 -13.25
CA ARG A 88 9.99 19.56 -13.67
C ARG A 88 11.35 19.33 -14.33
N MET A 89 11.92 20.38 -14.94
CA MET A 89 13.32 20.42 -15.35
C MET A 89 14.22 20.71 -14.15
N ARG A 90 14.51 19.69 -13.32
CA ARG A 90 15.31 19.82 -12.09
C ARG A 90 16.73 20.38 -12.31
N LYS A 91 17.27 20.27 -13.52
CA LYS A 91 18.59 20.80 -13.92
C LYS A 91 18.47 22.00 -14.88
N LEU A 92 17.38 22.77 -14.82
CA LEU A 92 17.18 23.97 -15.64
C LEU A 92 18.38 24.92 -15.53
N GLY A 93 18.95 25.32 -16.67
CA GLY A 93 20.16 26.15 -16.74
C GLY A 93 21.48 25.40 -16.53
N LYS A 94 21.44 24.10 -16.19
CA LYS A 94 22.59 23.18 -16.09
C LYS A 94 22.46 22.03 -17.10
N GLY A 95 22.30 22.38 -18.37
CA GLY A 95 22.09 21.46 -19.49
C GLY A 95 20.63 21.39 -19.97
N GLN A 96 19.67 21.49 -19.04
CA GLN A 96 18.24 21.51 -19.39
C GLN A 96 17.76 22.91 -19.76
N THR A 97 16.88 23.01 -20.75
CA THR A 97 16.32 24.29 -21.23
C THR A 97 14.81 24.20 -21.45
N VAL A 98 14.14 25.36 -21.43
CA VAL A 98 12.70 25.50 -21.66
C VAL A 98 12.46 26.49 -22.80
N VAL A 99 11.46 26.20 -23.63
CA VAL A 99 10.94 27.09 -24.67
C VAL A 99 9.46 27.33 -24.40
N PHE A 100 9.02 28.59 -24.42
CA PHE A 100 7.61 28.93 -24.27
C PHE A 100 6.89 28.93 -25.62
N CYS A 101 5.80 28.18 -25.70
CA CYS A 101 4.89 28.16 -26.84
C CYS A 101 3.69 29.05 -26.50
N ILE A 102 3.56 30.18 -27.20
CA ILE A 102 2.58 31.21 -26.90
C ILE A 102 1.47 31.19 -27.98
N PRO A 103 0.23 30.79 -27.65
CA PRO A 103 -0.91 30.92 -28.56
C PRO A 103 -1.22 32.38 -28.88
N ALA A 104 -1.84 32.64 -30.03
CA ALA A 104 -2.16 34.00 -30.50
C ALA A 104 -2.99 34.80 -29.47
N GLU A 105 -3.95 34.16 -28.82
CA GLU A 105 -4.78 34.79 -27.78
C GLU A 105 -3.97 35.26 -26.58
N ILE A 106 -2.99 34.46 -26.14
CA ILE A 106 -2.11 34.79 -25.02
C ILE A 106 -1.09 35.84 -25.44
N LYS A 107 -0.59 35.79 -26.68
CA LYS A 107 0.27 36.84 -27.25
C LYS A 107 -0.38 38.22 -27.10
N VAL A 108 -1.65 38.35 -27.50
CA VAL A 108 -2.40 39.60 -27.37
C VAL A 108 -2.55 40.03 -25.91
N LYS A 109 -2.78 39.10 -24.97
CA LYS A 109 -2.88 39.41 -23.54
C LYS A 109 -1.55 39.90 -22.95
N ILE A 110 -0.44 39.26 -23.30
CA ILE A 110 0.91 39.66 -22.86
C ILE A 110 1.22 41.07 -23.35
N LEU A 111 1.07 41.33 -24.65
CA LEU A 111 1.35 42.63 -25.25
C LEU A 111 0.51 43.76 -24.63
N LYS A 112 -0.78 43.51 -24.40
CA LYS A 112 -1.68 44.46 -23.72
C LYS A 112 -1.23 44.79 -22.29
N LYS A 113 -0.64 43.85 -21.56
CA LYS A 113 -0.18 44.07 -20.17
C LYS A 113 1.17 44.78 -20.12
N VAL A 114 2.06 44.47 -21.06
CA VAL A 114 3.41 45.06 -21.13
C VAL A 114 3.41 46.40 -21.88
N HIS A 115 2.29 46.77 -22.52
CA HIS A 115 2.15 48.00 -23.33
C HIS A 115 3.13 48.02 -24.51
N LYS A 116 3.24 46.89 -25.21
CA LYS A 116 4.05 46.70 -26.44
C LYS A 116 3.16 46.59 -27.67
N ASP A 117 3.71 46.93 -28.83
CA ASP A 117 3.01 46.83 -30.12
C ASP A 117 2.99 45.38 -30.64
N GLU A 118 2.09 45.06 -31.58
CA GLU A 118 1.91 43.68 -32.08
C GLU A 118 3.12 43.09 -32.83
N GLU A 119 3.97 43.98 -33.33
CA GLU A 119 5.21 43.66 -34.06
C GLU A 119 6.41 43.43 -33.14
N ASP A 120 6.32 43.81 -31.86
CA ASP A 120 7.43 43.63 -30.91
C ASP A 120 7.64 42.15 -30.56
N SER A 121 8.91 41.77 -30.39
CA SER A 121 9.27 40.43 -29.92
C SER A 121 8.96 40.28 -28.43
N ILE A 122 8.31 39.17 -28.06
CA ILE A 122 8.06 38.81 -26.65
C ILE A 122 9.33 38.22 -26.05
N GLU A 123 9.78 38.83 -24.95
CA GLU A 123 10.90 38.35 -24.15
C GLU A 123 10.42 37.51 -22.96
N LEU A 124 11.35 36.81 -22.32
CA LEU A 124 11.08 36.03 -21.10
C LEU A 124 10.50 36.91 -19.98
N ALA A 125 11.02 38.13 -19.83
CA ALA A 125 10.58 39.08 -18.81
C ALA A 125 9.09 39.43 -18.99
N ASP A 126 8.62 39.54 -20.24
CA ASP A 126 7.23 39.85 -20.57
C ASP A 126 6.29 38.72 -20.16
N VAL A 127 6.69 37.46 -20.42
CA VAL A 127 5.93 36.26 -20.03
C VAL A 127 5.82 36.17 -18.51
N LEU A 128 6.91 36.40 -17.78
CA LEU A 128 6.92 36.39 -16.32
C LEU A 128 6.07 37.52 -15.74
N HIS A 129 6.18 38.73 -16.30
CA HIS A 129 5.36 39.88 -15.88
C HIS A 129 3.87 39.61 -16.06
N TRP A 130 3.49 39.04 -17.22
CA TRP A 130 2.11 38.63 -17.47
C TRP A 130 1.64 37.57 -16.47
N ALA A 131 2.40 36.49 -16.24
CA ALA A 131 2.02 35.43 -15.31
C ALA A 131 1.89 35.92 -13.86
N ILE A 132 2.73 36.87 -13.42
CA ILE A 132 2.61 37.52 -12.11
C ILE A 132 1.33 38.36 -12.03
N THR A 133 1.01 39.10 -13.10
CA THR A 133 -0.21 39.89 -13.17
C THR A 133 -1.46 39.00 -13.15
N GLU A 134 -1.44 37.87 -13.85
CA GLU A 134 -2.52 36.88 -13.80
C GLU A 134 -2.66 36.29 -12.39
N THR A 135 -1.57 36.04 -11.67
CA THR A 135 -1.64 35.66 -10.24
C THR A 135 -2.35 36.72 -9.39
N TRP A 136 -2.11 38.01 -9.62
CA TRP A 136 -2.82 39.05 -8.88
C TRP A 136 -4.31 39.09 -9.21
N VAL A 137 -4.67 38.90 -10.48
CA VAL A 137 -6.07 38.82 -10.92
C VAL A 137 -6.75 37.58 -10.31
N ASP A 138 -6.05 36.45 -10.27
CA ASP A 138 -6.53 35.20 -9.66
C ASP A 138 -6.76 35.39 -8.15
N ILE A 139 -5.78 35.95 -7.43
CA ILE A 139 -5.92 36.29 -6.00
C ILE A 139 -7.13 37.21 -5.80
N GLN A 140 -7.29 38.26 -6.61
CA GLN A 140 -8.43 39.17 -6.52
C GLN A 140 -9.77 38.44 -6.72
N ARG A 141 -9.84 37.49 -7.65
CA ARG A 141 -11.02 36.66 -7.88
C ARG A 141 -11.31 35.71 -6.71
N SER A 142 -10.32 35.31 -5.92
CA SER A 142 -10.50 34.43 -4.76
C SER A 142 -10.90 35.15 -3.47
N ILE A 143 -10.78 36.49 -3.40
CA ILE A 143 -11.11 37.27 -2.21
C ILE A 143 -12.56 37.12 -1.75
N PRO A 144 -13.58 37.17 -2.65
CA PRO A 144 -14.96 36.91 -2.26
C PRO A 144 -15.12 35.56 -1.53
N LEU A 145 -14.53 34.50 -2.06
CA LEU A 145 -14.59 33.15 -1.51
C LEU A 145 -13.90 33.07 -0.15
N TRP A 146 -12.67 33.58 -0.06
CA TRP A 146 -11.92 33.69 1.20
C TRP A 146 -12.73 34.45 2.26
N ALA A 147 -13.39 35.54 1.89
CA ALA A 147 -14.19 36.34 2.82
C ALA A 147 -15.42 35.59 3.35
N VAL A 148 -16.10 34.83 2.47
CA VAL A 148 -17.23 33.98 2.86
C VAL A 148 -16.77 32.84 3.78
N GLN A 149 -15.70 32.13 3.41
CA GLN A 149 -15.10 31.06 4.22
C GLN A 149 -14.61 31.56 5.58
N GLY A 150 -13.97 32.73 5.63
CA GLY A 150 -13.49 33.33 6.87
C GLY A 150 -14.64 33.72 7.82
N ARG A 151 -15.73 34.29 7.27
CA ARG A 151 -16.94 34.60 8.06
C ARG A 151 -17.62 33.33 8.60
N ARG A 152 -17.71 32.30 7.76
CA ARG A 152 -18.23 30.98 8.10
C ARG A 152 -17.45 30.35 9.25
N PHE A 153 -16.12 30.32 9.14
CA PHE A 153 -15.24 29.83 10.19
C PHE A 153 -15.40 30.62 11.50
N GLY A 154 -15.43 31.95 11.43
CA GLY A 154 -15.63 32.80 12.61
C GLY A 154 -16.94 32.49 13.35
N HIS A 155 -18.03 32.31 12.59
CA HIS A 155 -19.33 31.93 13.14
C HIS A 155 -19.32 30.55 13.81
N GLN A 156 -18.81 29.53 13.12
CA GLN A 156 -18.71 28.17 13.64
C GLN A 156 -17.81 28.11 14.88
N LYS A 157 -16.68 28.82 14.87
CA LYS A 157 -15.76 28.91 16.02
C LYS A 157 -16.42 29.56 17.24
N HIS A 158 -17.23 30.59 17.05
CA HIS A 158 -18.01 31.19 18.15
C HIS A 158 -19.01 30.21 18.75
N LEU A 159 -19.72 29.46 17.92
CA LEU A 159 -20.64 28.42 18.37
C LEU A 159 -19.91 27.28 19.10
N TRP A 160 -18.73 26.90 18.61
CA TRP A 160 -17.87 25.89 19.21
C TRP A 160 -17.31 26.33 20.57
N ASN A 161 -16.89 27.58 20.70
CA ASN A 161 -16.41 28.12 21.97
C ASN A 161 -17.54 28.22 23.00
N LYS A 162 -18.76 28.57 22.56
CA LYS A 162 -19.95 28.58 23.42
C LYS A 162 -20.41 27.19 23.88
N SER A 163 -20.03 26.12 23.18
CA SER A 163 -20.29 24.75 23.63
C SER A 163 -19.24 24.22 24.61
N HIS A 164 -18.09 24.89 24.72
CA HIS A 164 -17.04 24.61 25.69
C HIS A 164 -17.19 25.47 26.95
N ASP A 165 -18.15 25.13 27.82
CA ASP A 165 -18.05 25.55 29.22
C ASP A 165 -16.88 24.77 29.83
N GLY A 166 -15.85 25.48 30.30
CA GLY A 166 -14.50 24.98 30.60
C GLY A 166 -14.33 23.95 31.72
N ASN A 167 -15.29 23.05 31.95
CA ASN A 167 -15.27 22.05 33.03
C ASN A 167 -15.63 20.60 32.65
N LEU A 168 -15.78 20.23 31.37
CA LEU A 168 -15.93 18.82 30.99
C LEU A 168 -14.93 18.41 29.89
N SER A 169 -14.12 17.40 30.20
CA SER A 169 -13.13 16.79 29.29
C SER A 169 -13.73 15.96 28.14
N VAL A 170 -15.04 16.06 27.91
CA VAL A 170 -15.75 15.48 26.76
C VAL A 170 -16.84 16.47 26.34
N ALA A 171 -16.55 17.28 25.33
CA ALA A 171 -17.49 18.27 24.80
C ALA A 171 -18.56 17.56 23.95
N THR A 172 -19.68 17.18 24.55
CA THR A 172 -20.85 16.68 23.80
C THR A 172 -21.69 17.88 23.34
N MET A 173 -21.57 18.26 22.07
CA MET A 173 -22.41 19.30 21.45
C MET A 173 -23.88 18.88 21.56
N SER A 174 -24.75 19.73 22.12
CA SER A 174 -26.17 19.41 22.23
C SER A 174 -26.85 19.41 20.84
N PRO A 175 -27.94 18.65 20.63
CA PRO A 175 -28.66 18.64 19.35
C PRO A 175 -29.09 20.04 18.88
N GLN A 176 -29.43 20.94 19.81
CA GLN A 176 -29.79 22.33 19.49
C GLN A 176 -28.58 23.17 19.06
N GLN A 177 -27.39 22.91 19.61
CA GLN A 177 -26.15 23.53 19.17
C GLN A 177 -25.73 22.99 17.80
N ALA A 178 -25.90 21.68 17.55
CA ALA A 178 -25.62 21.05 16.27
C ALA A 178 -26.51 21.62 15.15
N ILE A 179 -27.81 21.85 15.41
CA ILE A 179 -28.71 22.50 14.43
C ILE A 179 -28.24 23.92 14.10
N LYS A 180 -27.71 24.67 15.08
CA LYS A 180 -27.14 26.01 14.83
C LYS A 180 -25.80 25.97 14.10
N PHE A 181 -25.08 24.86 14.19
CA PHE A 181 -23.80 24.64 13.51
C PHE A 181 -23.97 24.15 12.06
N GLN A 182 -25.16 23.61 11.73
CA GLN A 182 -25.50 23.16 10.38
C GLN A 182 -25.70 24.33 9.41
N GLU A 183 -25.46 24.05 8.14
CA GLU A 183 -25.66 24.99 7.05
C GLU A 183 -26.53 24.37 5.97
N ASP A 184 -27.26 25.23 5.27
CA ASP A 184 -28.08 24.83 4.12
C ASP A 184 -27.17 24.42 2.96
N LYS A 185 -26.84 23.12 2.88
CA LYS A 185 -26.01 22.54 1.80
C LYS A 185 -26.70 22.56 0.44
N ALA A 186 -28.04 22.66 0.41
CA ALA A 186 -28.83 22.59 -0.82
C ALA A 186 -29.52 23.95 -1.09
N GLN A 187 -29.24 24.52 -2.25
CA GLN A 187 -29.99 25.66 -2.77
C GLN A 187 -31.05 25.16 -3.76
N THR A 188 -32.22 25.80 -3.78
CA THR A 188 -33.23 25.49 -4.80
C THR A 188 -32.80 26.03 -6.16
N ILE A 189 -33.16 25.33 -7.24
CA ILE A 189 -32.90 25.77 -8.63
C ILE A 189 -33.46 27.19 -8.86
N GLU A 190 -34.62 27.51 -8.29
CA GLU A 190 -35.20 28.85 -8.38
C GLU A 190 -34.31 29.91 -7.72
N ASN A 191 -33.67 29.63 -6.57
CA ASN A 191 -32.75 30.59 -5.94
C ASN A 191 -31.46 30.79 -6.75
N LEU A 192 -31.01 29.77 -7.49
CA LEU A 192 -29.78 29.83 -8.29
C LEU A 192 -29.99 30.57 -9.63
N TYR A 193 -31.13 30.33 -10.29
CA TYR A 193 -31.39 30.76 -11.67
C TYR A 193 -32.45 31.85 -11.84
N LYS A 194 -33.12 32.31 -10.77
CA LYS A 194 -34.15 33.36 -10.89
C LYS A 194 -33.55 34.67 -11.44
N PRO A 195 -34.12 35.24 -12.53
CA PRO A 195 -33.71 36.55 -13.04
C PRO A 195 -34.12 37.66 -12.04
N GLY A 196 -33.18 38.55 -11.70
CA GLY A 196 -33.43 39.72 -10.83
C GLY A 196 -32.41 39.87 -9.70
N GLU A 197 -32.64 40.84 -8.80
CA GLU A 197 -31.81 41.01 -7.60
C GLU A 197 -31.89 39.75 -6.73
N ARG A 198 -30.74 39.08 -6.57
CA ARG A 198 -30.63 37.95 -5.66
C ARG A 198 -30.85 38.45 -4.24
N GLN A 199 -31.77 37.81 -3.51
CA GLN A 199 -31.85 38.03 -2.08
C GLN A 199 -30.55 37.55 -1.47
N LYS A 200 -29.75 38.48 -0.92
CA LYS A 200 -28.54 38.18 -0.16
C LYS A 200 -28.96 37.39 1.07
N LYS A 201 -28.96 36.06 0.98
CA LYS A 201 -28.96 35.21 2.17
C LYS A 201 -27.52 35.22 2.68
N PRO A 202 -27.20 35.94 3.76
CA PRO A 202 -25.88 35.81 4.35
C PRO A 202 -25.71 34.35 4.79
N CYS A 203 -24.49 33.81 4.63
CA CYS A 203 -24.13 32.46 5.10
C CYS A 203 -24.54 32.23 6.58
N CYS A 204 -24.61 33.30 7.38
CA CYS A 204 -25.30 33.32 8.67
C CYS A 204 -25.80 34.74 8.99
N ALA A 205 -26.95 34.86 9.68
CA ALA A 205 -27.55 36.15 10.06
C ALA A 205 -26.65 37.00 10.97
N ASP A 206 -25.78 36.36 11.75
CA ASP A 206 -24.85 36.99 12.70
C ASP A 206 -23.39 37.02 12.19
N ALA A 207 -23.13 36.77 10.90
CA ALA A 207 -21.76 36.69 10.34
C ALA A 207 -20.89 37.93 10.62
N SER A 208 -21.53 39.08 10.77
CA SER A 208 -20.90 40.39 10.98
C SER A 208 -20.51 40.67 12.43
N SER A 209 -20.94 39.86 13.40
CA SER A 209 -20.75 40.12 14.84
C SER A 209 -19.61 39.32 15.49
N HIS A 210 -18.93 38.44 14.74
CA HIS A 210 -17.83 37.62 15.29
C HIS A 210 -16.48 38.34 15.27
N GLU A 211 -15.62 37.97 16.21
CA GLU A 211 -14.26 38.46 16.33
C GLU A 211 -13.46 38.14 15.04
N GLY A 212 -13.02 39.17 14.32
CA GLY A 212 -12.33 39.05 13.03
C GLY A 212 -13.19 39.39 11.79
N ALA A 213 -14.52 39.47 11.89
CA ALA A 213 -15.39 39.83 10.75
C ALA A 213 -15.08 41.24 10.21
N SER A 214 -14.83 42.20 11.10
CA SER A 214 -14.44 43.57 10.73
C SER A 214 -13.08 43.61 10.02
N SER A 215 -12.14 42.73 10.39
CA SER A 215 -10.84 42.60 9.73
C SER A 215 -10.98 42.05 8.32
N ILE A 216 -11.88 41.08 8.11
CA ILE A 216 -12.20 40.52 6.79
C ILE A 216 -12.80 41.62 5.89
N VAL A 217 -13.77 42.39 6.39
CA VAL A 217 -14.38 43.52 5.65
C VAL A 217 -13.34 44.56 5.29
N LYS A 218 -12.48 44.94 6.25
CA LYS A 218 -11.40 45.91 6.03
C LYS A 218 -10.40 45.42 4.98
N HIS A 219 -10.08 44.12 4.97
CA HIS A 219 -9.19 43.54 3.98
C HIS A 219 -9.84 43.51 2.59
N CYS A 220 -11.11 43.12 2.48
CA CYS A 220 -11.84 43.15 1.21
C CYS A 220 -11.86 44.56 0.59
N ALA A 221 -12.06 45.60 1.41
CA ALA A 221 -12.06 46.98 0.95
C ALA A 221 -10.73 47.44 0.31
N GLN A 222 -9.61 46.77 0.60
CA GLN A 222 -8.31 47.05 -0.04
C GLN A 222 -8.27 46.64 -1.51
N PHE A 223 -9.23 45.83 -1.97
CA PHE A 223 -9.30 45.30 -3.33
C PHE A 223 -10.50 45.86 -4.15
N GLY A 224 -11.19 46.88 -3.62
CA GLY A 224 -12.35 47.52 -4.26
C GLY A 224 -13.70 46.91 -3.85
N ASP A 225 -14.73 47.13 -4.67
CA ASP A 225 -16.07 46.56 -4.45
C ASP A 225 -16.05 45.04 -4.72
N VAL A 226 -15.79 44.27 -3.66
CA VAL A 226 -15.79 42.80 -3.70
C VAL A 226 -17.24 42.31 -3.73
N ASN A 227 -17.70 41.84 -4.89
CA ASN A 227 -19.00 41.21 -5.00
C ASN A 227 -18.97 39.80 -4.38
N LEU A 228 -19.51 39.68 -3.18
CA LEU A 228 -19.61 38.40 -2.44
C LEU A 228 -20.52 37.37 -3.12
N ASP A 229 -21.38 37.78 -4.05
CA ASP A 229 -22.29 36.87 -4.77
C ASP A 229 -21.54 35.97 -5.77
N TRP A 230 -20.32 36.33 -6.17
CA TRP A 230 -19.46 35.48 -7.00
C TRP A 230 -18.83 34.31 -6.25
N ALA A 231 -18.70 34.41 -4.92
CA ALA A 231 -18.18 33.33 -4.09
C ALA A 231 -19.05 32.07 -4.17
N VAL A 232 -20.38 32.22 -4.23
CA VAL A 232 -21.34 31.09 -4.25
C VAL A 232 -21.23 30.30 -5.56
N LEU A 233 -20.98 30.98 -6.68
CA LEU A 233 -20.79 30.34 -7.99
C LEU A 233 -19.39 29.73 -8.14
N GLN A 234 -18.36 30.32 -7.52
CA GLN A 234 -17.01 29.76 -7.49
C GLN A 234 -16.90 28.53 -6.56
N GLU A 235 -17.60 28.49 -5.44
CA GLU A 235 -17.61 27.34 -4.51
C GLU A 235 -18.17 26.08 -5.18
N GLU A 236 -19.14 26.21 -6.11
CA GLU A 236 -19.62 25.09 -6.93
C GLU A 236 -18.68 24.72 -8.09
N GLN A 237 -17.85 25.65 -8.56
CA GLN A 237 -16.87 25.40 -9.64
C GLN A 237 -15.54 24.80 -9.14
N GLU A 238 -15.21 24.94 -7.85
CA GLU A 238 -14.06 24.26 -7.23
C GLU A 238 -14.33 22.77 -6.92
N ARG A 239 -15.52 22.23 -7.23
CA ARG A 239 -15.80 20.79 -7.11
C ARG A 239 -15.08 19.98 -8.20
N GLU A 240 -13.99 19.35 -7.77
CA GLU A 240 -13.32 18.17 -8.34
C GLU A 240 -12.77 18.33 -9.78
N LEU A 241 -11.82 19.25 -9.97
CA LEU A 241 -10.91 19.21 -11.13
C LEU A 241 -9.74 18.24 -10.98
N ALA A 242 -9.57 17.66 -9.79
CA ALA A 242 -8.71 16.51 -9.55
C ALA A 242 -9.47 15.58 -8.59
N PRO A 243 -10.00 14.44 -9.04
CA PRO A 243 -10.37 13.39 -8.10
C PRO A 243 -9.08 12.98 -7.39
N GLU A 244 -8.82 13.50 -6.19
CA GLU A 244 -7.85 12.88 -5.29
C GLU A 244 -8.44 11.51 -4.95
N ILE A 245 -7.98 10.47 -5.67
CA ILE A 245 -8.33 9.09 -5.36
C ILE A 245 -7.57 8.72 -4.09
N GLU A 246 -8.07 9.16 -2.95
CA GLU A 246 -7.70 8.60 -1.66
C GLU A 246 -8.26 7.17 -1.61
N GLN A 247 -7.39 6.18 -1.84
CA GLN A 247 -7.73 4.79 -1.60
C GLN A 247 -7.77 4.54 -0.10
N GLU A 248 -8.90 4.87 0.53
CA GLU A 248 -9.19 4.42 1.88
C GLU A 248 -9.47 2.91 1.86
N GLY A 249 -8.49 2.13 2.32
CA GLY A 249 -8.66 0.70 2.53
C GLY A 249 -9.69 0.44 3.63
N GLN A 250 -10.94 0.16 3.24
CA GLN A 250 -11.94 -0.30 4.21
C GLN A 250 -11.59 -1.70 4.68
N VAL A 251 -11.14 -1.83 5.92
CA VAL A 251 -10.86 -3.11 6.55
C VAL A 251 -12.18 -3.87 6.74
N LYS A 252 -12.50 -4.75 5.79
CA LYS A 252 -13.63 -5.68 5.90
C LYS A 252 -13.30 -6.72 6.96
N ARG A 253 -13.77 -6.48 8.18
CA ARG A 253 -13.60 -7.42 9.28
C ARG A 253 -14.36 -8.72 9.01
N PRO A 254 -13.86 -9.87 9.49
CA PRO A 254 -14.63 -11.10 9.54
C PRO A 254 -15.96 -10.89 10.27
N ARG A 255 -16.94 -11.76 10.02
CA ARG A 255 -18.20 -11.72 10.78
C ARG A 255 -17.90 -11.87 12.28
N PRO A 256 -18.72 -11.28 13.17
CA PRO A 256 -18.59 -11.57 14.59
C PRO A 256 -18.76 -13.06 14.85
N ALA A 257 -17.83 -13.66 15.60
CA ALA A 257 -17.88 -15.05 16.01
C ALA A 257 -17.58 -15.14 17.51
N LYS A 258 -18.12 -16.15 18.18
CA LYS A 258 -17.89 -16.36 19.61
C LYS A 258 -16.48 -16.92 19.82
N PRO A 259 -15.63 -16.29 20.64
CA PRO A 259 -14.26 -16.77 20.87
C PRO A 259 -14.28 -18.08 21.68
N VAL A 260 -13.35 -18.99 21.39
CA VAL A 260 -13.10 -20.15 22.26
C VAL A 260 -12.48 -19.68 23.57
N MET A 261 -12.93 -20.26 24.68
CA MET A 261 -12.35 -19.98 25.99
C MET A 261 -10.91 -20.49 26.07
N HIS A 262 -10.00 -19.58 26.34
CA HIS A 262 -8.58 -19.86 26.48
C HIS A 262 -8.29 -20.75 27.70
N THR A 263 -7.49 -21.81 27.52
CA THR A 263 -7.09 -22.71 28.61
C THR A 263 -5.63 -23.09 28.46
N LEU A 264 -4.88 -23.02 29.57
CA LEU A 264 -3.48 -23.42 29.59
C LEU A 264 -3.38 -24.89 30.01
N ASP A 265 -3.04 -25.76 29.06
CA ASP A 265 -2.90 -27.19 29.32
C ASP A 265 -1.68 -27.47 30.21
N PRO A 266 -1.82 -28.24 31.32
CA PRO A 266 -0.71 -28.66 32.17
C PRO A 266 0.43 -29.35 31.41
N VAL A 267 0.15 -30.05 30.31
CA VAL A 267 1.17 -30.70 29.47
C VAL A 267 2.07 -29.65 28.79
N ILE A 268 1.51 -28.51 28.38
CA ILE A 268 2.26 -27.42 27.76
C ILE A 268 3.12 -26.72 28.82
N VAL A 269 2.59 -26.54 30.04
CA VAL A 269 3.38 -26.03 31.18
C VAL A 269 4.54 -26.97 31.50
N ASN A 270 4.31 -28.29 31.47
CA ASN A 270 5.36 -29.26 31.69
C ASN A 270 6.42 -29.19 30.60
N PHE A 271 6.02 -29.13 29.32
CA PHE A 271 6.93 -28.94 28.19
C PHE A 271 7.77 -27.66 28.35
N ALA A 272 7.16 -26.53 28.73
CA ALA A 272 7.88 -25.29 28.97
C ALA A 272 8.95 -25.41 30.07
N LYS A 273 8.71 -26.24 31.10
CA LYS A 273 9.65 -26.48 32.20
C LYS A 273 10.76 -27.47 31.85
N THR A 274 10.43 -28.57 31.16
CA THR A 274 11.34 -29.71 30.97
C THR A 274 12.02 -29.70 29.61
N GLY A 275 11.41 -29.06 28.61
CA GLY A 275 11.83 -29.16 27.21
C GLY A 275 11.47 -30.47 26.52
N VAL A 276 10.79 -31.40 27.21
CA VAL A 276 10.49 -32.74 26.70
C VAL A 276 9.03 -32.81 26.26
N LEU A 277 8.82 -33.17 24.99
CA LEU A 277 7.47 -33.45 24.49
C LEU A 277 7.01 -34.83 24.95
N THR A 278 5.85 -34.90 25.59
CA THR A 278 5.20 -36.17 25.91
C THR A 278 4.66 -36.79 24.63
N ALA A 279 5.26 -37.90 24.18
CA ALA A 279 4.84 -38.59 22.98
C ALA A 279 3.35 -38.99 23.04
N GLY A 280 2.61 -38.73 21.95
CA GLY A 280 1.19 -39.07 21.84
C GLY A 280 0.23 -38.17 22.63
N SER A 281 0.70 -37.07 23.22
CA SER A 281 -0.20 -36.10 23.86
C SER A 281 -1.14 -35.45 22.83
N ALA A 282 -2.43 -35.37 23.18
CA ALA A 282 -3.43 -34.67 22.38
C ALA A 282 -3.25 -33.13 22.42
N SER A 283 -2.45 -32.60 23.35
CA SER A 283 -2.21 -31.17 23.53
C SER A 283 -1.44 -30.52 22.37
N PHE A 284 -0.74 -31.32 21.57
CA PHE A 284 0.03 -30.87 20.41
C PHE A 284 -0.52 -31.51 19.14
N LYS A 285 -0.62 -30.73 18.07
CA LYS A 285 -1.03 -31.19 16.75
C LYS A 285 0.03 -30.78 15.72
N PRO A 286 0.36 -31.61 14.71
CA PRO A 286 1.15 -31.15 13.58
C PRO A 286 0.51 -29.93 12.92
N ALA A 287 1.31 -28.90 12.63
CA ALA A 287 0.81 -27.59 12.22
C ALA A 287 -0.13 -27.66 11.02
N PHE A 288 0.25 -28.35 9.93
CA PHE A 288 -0.62 -28.49 8.76
C PHE A 288 -1.89 -29.30 9.02
N LYS A 289 -1.86 -30.28 9.95
CA LYS A 289 -3.09 -31.00 10.35
C LYS A 289 -4.05 -30.10 11.13
N SER A 290 -3.59 -29.00 11.74
CA SER A 290 -4.48 -28.05 12.41
C SER A 290 -5.34 -27.23 11.43
N LEU A 291 -5.09 -27.33 10.13
CA LEU A 291 -5.77 -26.59 9.08
C LEU A 291 -6.93 -27.36 8.43
N GLU A 292 -7.35 -28.50 9.01
CA GLU A 292 -8.34 -29.41 8.42
C GLU A 292 -9.71 -28.78 8.15
N LEU A 293 -10.08 -27.72 8.87
CA LEU A 293 -11.37 -27.02 8.73
C LEU A 293 -11.32 -25.84 7.75
N LEU A 294 -10.17 -25.60 7.10
CA LEU A 294 -10.04 -24.55 6.09
C LEU A 294 -10.68 -24.95 4.76
N THR A 295 -11.12 -23.97 3.98
CA THR A 295 -11.55 -24.21 2.60
C THR A 295 -10.42 -24.80 1.76
N ALA A 296 -9.17 -24.37 1.99
CA ALA A 296 -7.98 -24.89 1.31
C ALA A 296 -7.78 -26.40 1.53
N ALA A 297 -8.13 -26.92 2.71
CA ALA A 297 -7.95 -28.33 3.05
C ALA A 297 -8.69 -29.28 2.10
N LYS A 298 -9.80 -28.83 1.49
CA LYS A 298 -10.55 -29.62 0.49
C LYS A 298 -9.76 -29.87 -0.80
N LEU A 299 -8.71 -29.09 -1.05
CA LEU A 299 -7.82 -29.23 -2.21
C LEU A 299 -6.67 -30.20 -1.96
N MET A 300 -6.54 -30.72 -0.73
CA MET A 300 -5.55 -31.71 -0.36
C MET A 300 -6.22 -32.95 0.23
N PRO A 301 -6.11 -34.13 -0.42
CA PRO A 301 -6.74 -35.35 0.09
C PRO A 301 -6.28 -35.75 1.49
N LYS A 302 -4.97 -35.59 1.78
CA LYS A 302 -4.39 -35.95 3.08
C LYS A 302 -3.43 -34.86 3.55
N LEU A 303 -3.84 -34.09 4.57
CA LEU A 303 -2.94 -33.11 5.22
C LEU A 303 -1.78 -33.75 5.98
N SER A 304 -1.83 -35.06 6.23
CA SER A 304 -0.72 -35.82 6.83
C SER A 304 0.48 -35.98 5.91
N GLU A 305 0.34 -35.69 4.61
CA GLU A 305 1.47 -35.70 3.66
C GLU A 305 2.40 -34.51 3.85
N PHE A 306 1.89 -33.41 4.44
CA PHE A 306 2.75 -32.30 4.85
C PHE A 306 3.68 -32.73 5.98
N PRO A 307 4.88 -32.12 6.08
CA PRO A 307 5.79 -32.36 7.18
C PRO A 307 5.14 -32.12 8.55
N GLN A 308 5.51 -32.94 9.54
CA GLN A 308 4.84 -33.01 10.84
C GLN A 308 5.73 -32.58 12.02
N ASP A 309 6.92 -32.04 11.74
CA ASP A 309 7.93 -31.73 12.77
C ASP A 309 7.61 -30.43 13.52
N VAL A 310 6.96 -29.47 12.84
CA VAL A 310 6.44 -28.25 13.47
C VAL A 310 5.06 -28.52 14.06
N LEU A 311 4.93 -28.30 15.36
CA LEU A 311 3.70 -28.53 16.11
C LEU A 311 3.00 -27.21 16.47
N VAL A 312 1.70 -27.29 16.72
CA VAL A 312 0.88 -26.22 17.29
C VAL A 312 0.17 -26.73 18.53
N THR A 313 -0.15 -25.82 19.46
CA THR A 313 -1.02 -26.13 20.60
C THR A 313 -2.49 -26.11 20.19
N LEU A 314 -3.34 -26.79 20.95
CA LEU A 314 -4.78 -26.77 20.74
C LEU A 314 -5.36 -25.35 20.88
N ASP A 315 -4.86 -24.55 21.81
CA ASP A 315 -5.29 -23.17 22.04
C ASP A 315 -4.91 -22.24 20.88
N PHE A 316 -3.72 -22.45 20.28
CA PHE A 316 -3.34 -21.75 19.05
C PHE A 316 -4.27 -22.10 17.88
N ALA A 317 -4.56 -23.40 17.70
CA ALA A 317 -5.37 -23.91 16.61
C ALA A 317 -6.87 -23.53 16.74
N SER A 318 -7.37 -23.32 17.96
CA SER A 318 -8.79 -23.10 18.26
C SER A 318 -9.05 -21.63 18.59
N THR A 319 -9.59 -20.88 17.63
CA THR A 319 -9.72 -19.42 17.75
C THR A 319 -11.15 -18.97 18.05
N VAL A 320 -12.12 -19.56 17.36
CA VAL A 320 -13.55 -19.26 17.48
C VAL A 320 -14.37 -20.54 17.54
N GLU A 321 -15.51 -20.48 18.23
CA GLU A 321 -16.52 -21.53 18.19
C GLU A 321 -17.14 -21.52 16.79
N LEU A 322 -16.82 -22.54 15.98
CA LEU A 322 -17.32 -22.63 14.62
C LEU A 322 -18.75 -23.20 14.63
N GLU A 323 -19.69 -22.44 14.08
CA GLU A 323 -20.98 -23.01 13.67
C GLU A 323 -20.76 -24.01 12.52
N ALA A 324 -21.65 -24.99 12.36
CA ALA A 324 -21.50 -26.09 11.39
C ALA A 324 -21.28 -25.67 9.92
N THR A 325 -21.53 -24.40 9.59
CA THR A 325 -21.36 -23.84 8.23
C THR A 325 -20.30 -22.73 8.14
N ALA A 326 -19.71 -22.30 9.26
CA ALA A 326 -18.74 -21.21 9.31
C ALA A 326 -17.34 -21.70 8.90
N LYS A 327 -16.66 -20.93 8.05
CA LYS A 327 -15.31 -21.23 7.56
C LYS A 327 -14.26 -20.63 8.50
N GLN A 328 -13.28 -21.42 8.89
CA GLN A 328 -12.18 -20.98 9.78
C GLN A 328 -11.18 -20.04 9.06
N ASP A 329 -11.23 -19.95 7.73
CA ASP A 329 -10.31 -19.17 6.88
C ASP A 329 -10.00 -17.77 7.43
N GLN A 330 -11.01 -17.05 7.91
CA GLN A 330 -10.89 -15.66 8.35
C GLN A 330 -10.46 -15.48 9.82
N TYR A 331 -10.36 -16.57 10.58
CA TYR A 331 -10.12 -16.54 12.03
C TYR A 331 -8.80 -17.21 12.42
N LEU A 332 -7.91 -17.49 11.47
CA LEU A 332 -6.59 -18.02 11.80
C LEU A 332 -5.75 -16.97 12.54
N ARG A 333 -5.06 -17.42 13.60
CA ARG A 333 -4.08 -16.57 14.28
C ARG A 333 -2.84 -16.38 13.40
N PRO A 334 -2.25 -15.18 13.40
CA PRO A 334 -0.89 -15.01 12.88
C PRO A 334 0.08 -15.82 13.74
N VAL A 335 1.11 -16.38 13.11
CA VAL A 335 2.19 -17.07 13.82
C VAL A 335 3.11 -15.99 14.38
N GLN A 336 3.12 -15.83 15.70
CA GLN A 336 3.92 -14.81 16.39
C GLN A 336 4.83 -15.38 17.47
N TRP A 337 4.33 -16.36 18.22
CA TRP A 337 5.05 -16.93 19.37
C TRP A 337 5.45 -18.35 19.08
N VAL A 338 6.75 -18.61 19.16
CA VAL A 338 7.34 -19.93 18.91
C VAL A 338 8.11 -20.35 20.14
N LEU A 339 7.86 -21.56 20.63
CA LEU A 339 8.58 -22.19 21.72
C LEU A 339 9.49 -23.27 21.14
N THR A 340 10.79 -23.15 21.36
CA THR A 340 11.76 -24.17 20.94
C THR A 340 12.33 -24.91 22.13
N SER A 341 12.69 -26.18 21.95
CA SER A 341 13.50 -26.93 22.90
C SER A 341 14.62 -27.71 22.21
N MET A 342 15.74 -27.83 22.92
CA MET A 342 16.87 -28.70 22.56
C MET A 342 16.64 -30.16 23.00
N GLY A 343 15.48 -30.46 23.62
CA GLY A 343 15.12 -31.78 24.13
C GLY A 343 15.74 -32.07 25.51
N ASP A 344 15.86 -33.36 25.83
CA ASP A 344 16.44 -33.78 27.11
C ASP A 344 17.89 -33.32 27.25
N GLY A 345 18.24 -32.82 28.44
CA GLY A 345 19.42 -31.99 28.72
C GLY A 345 20.79 -32.67 28.59
N ASP A 346 20.84 -33.90 28.10
CA ASP A 346 22.06 -34.66 27.88
C ASP A 346 22.67 -34.43 26.48
N ASP A 347 21.88 -33.86 25.56
CA ASP A 347 22.34 -33.57 24.20
C ASP A 347 23.02 -32.19 24.15
N ARG A 348 24.35 -32.18 24.17
CA ARG A 348 25.18 -30.96 24.16
C ARG A 348 25.20 -30.23 22.81
N SER A 349 24.45 -30.70 21.82
CA SER A 349 24.57 -30.22 20.44
C SER A 349 24.07 -28.79 20.21
N GLY A 350 23.35 -28.16 21.16
CA GLY A 350 22.81 -26.80 21.00
C GLY A 350 21.74 -26.70 19.90
N VAL A 351 21.35 -27.83 19.30
CA VAL A 351 20.43 -27.91 18.16
C VAL A 351 19.01 -28.05 18.68
N VAL A 352 18.09 -27.24 18.13
CA VAL A 352 16.66 -27.36 18.42
C VAL A 352 16.12 -28.69 17.89
N LYS A 353 15.43 -29.44 18.76
CA LYS A 353 14.74 -30.70 18.43
C LYS A 353 13.23 -30.54 18.29
N HIS A 354 12.66 -29.60 19.01
CA HIS A 354 11.22 -29.39 19.07
C HIS A 354 10.90 -27.92 18.80
N LEU A 355 9.95 -27.67 17.89
CA LEU A 355 9.44 -26.34 17.57
C LEU A 355 7.92 -26.37 17.66
N VAL A 356 7.39 -25.59 18.60
CA VAL A 356 5.95 -25.52 18.88
C VAL A 356 5.47 -24.08 18.73
N ILE A 357 4.45 -23.86 17.91
CA ILE A 357 3.76 -22.58 17.79
C ILE A 357 2.67 -22.53 18.86
N ILE A 358 2.67 -21.45 19.65
CA ILE A 358 1.75 -21.27 20.78
C ILE A 358 0.90 -20.01 20.60
N SER A 359 -0.22 -19.94 21.31
CA SER A 359 -1.08 -18.76 21.27
C SER A 359 -0.47 -17.59 22.07
N PRO A 360 -0.87 -16.33 21.78
CA PRO A 360 -0.46 -15.20 22.61
C PRO A 360 -0.88 -15.33 24.08
N PHE A 361 -1.99 -16.00 24.38
CA PHE A 361 -2.44 -16.26 25.74
C PHE A 361 -1.48 -17.22 26.47
N GLU A 362 -1.13 -18.33 25.81
CA GLU A 362 -0.16 -19.29 26.34
C GLU A 362 1.22 -18.67 26.51
N ALA A 363 1.69 -17.89 25.53
CA ALA A 363 2.97 -17.18 25.60
C ALA A 363 3.04 -16.27 26.84
N GLN A 364 2.00 -15.49 27.09
CA GLN A 364 1.93 -14.61 28.26
C GLN A 364 1.94 -15.39 29.58
N ALA A 365 1.17 -16.49 29.66
CA ALA A 365 1.11 -17.31 30.87
C ALA A 365 2.42 -18.07 31.14
N LEU A 366 3.12 -18.50 30.08
CA LEU A 366 4.36 -19.26 30.17
C LEU A 366 5.59 -18.37 30.36
N LEU A 367 5.52 -17.06 30.10
CA LEU A 367 6.66 -16.15 30.12
C LEU A 367 7.51 -16.26 31.40
N ALA A 368 6.86 -16.27 32.57
CA ALA A 368 7.54 -16.41 33.86
C ALA A 368 8.18 -17.80 34.02
N THR A 369 7.51 -18.85 33.52
CA THR A 369 8.01 -20.22 33.57
C THR A 369 9.27 -20.39 32.72
N VAL A 370 9.23 -19.88 31.49
CA VAL A 370 10.35 -19.95 30.53
C VAL A 370 11.53 -19.09 30.99
N ARG A 371 11.25 -17.90 31.54
CA ARG A 371 12.31 -17.03 32.10
C ARG A 371 13.08 -17.69 33.24
N ASN A 372 12.38 -18.46 34.09
CA ASN A 372 12.98 -19.09 35.26
C ASN A 372 13.53 -20.50 34.97
N ASN A 373 13.01 -21.20 33.96
CA ASN A 373 13.45 -22.55 33.56
C ASN A 373 14.00 -22.52 32.13
N ALA A 374 15.32 -22.56 32.00
CA ALA A 374 16.03 -22.42 30.71
C ALA A 374 16.01 -23.66 29.79
N LYS A 375 15.00 -24.54 29.90
CA LYS A 375 14.89 -25.75 29.07
C LYS A 375 14.11 -25.54 27.77
N THR A 376 13.34 -24.46 27.71
CA THR A 376 12.70 -23.98 26.49
C THR A 376 13.06 -22.52 26.26
N THR A 377 12.92 -22.08 25.02
CA THR A 377 13.10 -20.67 24.64
C THR A 377 11.88 -20.19 23.89
N LEU A 378 11.33 -19.08 24.34
CA LEU A 378 10.24 -18.36 23.70
C LEU A 378 10.82 -17.32 22.74
N HIS A 379 10.30 -17.30 21.52
CA HIS A 379 10.74 -16.45 20.43
C HIS A 379 9.60 -15.62 19.87
N LEU A 380 9.92 -14.39 19.46
CA LEU A 380 9.04 -13.57 18.64
C LEU A 380 9.38 -13.79 17.16
N TYR A 381 8.36 -14.04 16.36
CA TYR A 381 8.50 -14.36 14.94
C TYR A 381 7.44 -13.65 14.10
N ALA A 382 7.76 -13.38 12.84
CA ALA A 382 6.78 -13.03 11.83
C ALA A 382 7.28 -13.49 10.45
N PRO A 383 6.38 -13.96 9.56
CA PRO A 383 6.75 -14.36 8.21
C PRO A 383 7.20 -13.16 7.37
N ARG A 384 8.20 -13.38 6.50
CA ARG A 384 8.67 -12.37 5.56
C ARG A 384 7.70 -12.16 4.39
N SER A 385 6.73 -11.27 4.60
CA SER A 385 5.68 -10.90 3.65
C SER A 385 6.11 -9.86 2.62
N THR A 386 7.17 -9.09 2.89
CA THR A 386 7.69 -8.02 2.02
C THR A 386 9.22 -8.09 1.98
N LEU A 387 9.82 -7.93 0.79
CA LEU A 387 11.27 -8.04 0.60
C LEU A 387 12.07 -6.98 1.39
N GLY A 388 11.48 -5.79 1.62
CA GLY A 388 12.12 -4.70 2.36
C GLY A 388 12.21 -4.91 3.87
N PHE A 389 11.54 -5.92 4.43
CA PHE A 389 11.69 -6.28 5.85
C PHE A 389 12.81 -7.30 6.04
N GLU A 390 13.51 -7.16 7.17
CA GLU A 390 14.50 -8.12 7.63
C GLU A 390 13.84 -9.47 7.92
N SER A 391 14.57 -10.56 7.70
CA SER A 391 14.08 -11.91 7.94
C SER A 391 14.17 -12.26 9.42
N LEU A 392 13.12 -12.85 9.98
CA LEU A 392 13.06 -13.36 11.36
C LEU A 392 13.14 -14.90 11.43
N GLU A 393 13.58 -15.52 10.34
CA GLU A 393 13.69 -16.97 10.18
C GLU A 393 14.73 -17.60 11.10
N ASP A 394 15.67 -16.81 11.62
CA ASP A 394 16.69 -17.28 12.55
C ASP A 394 16.16 -17.47 13.98
N LEU A 395 14.93 -17.00 14.26
CA LEU A 395 14.31 -16.97 15.60
C LEU A 395 15.24 -16.36 16.66
N ARG A 396 15.95 -15.28 16.33
CA ARG A 396 16.83 -14.57 17.29
C ARG A 396 16.25 -13.24 17.78
N LEU A 397 15.04 -12.90 17.36
CA LEU A 397 14.34 -11.70 17.80
C LEU A 397 13.71 -11.92 19.19
N TYR A 398 14.21 -11.20 20.19
CA TYR A 398 13.76 -11.23 21.59
C TYR A 398 13.63 -12.63 22.23
N PRO A 399 14.65 -13.51 22.14
CA PRO A 399 14.60 -14.82 22.76
C PRO A 399 14.54 -14.67 24.29
N THR A 400 13.64 -15.42 24.91
CA THR A 400 13.51 -15.49 26.37
C THR A 400 13.54 -16.96 26.80
N PRO A 401 14.53 -17.42 27.59
CA PRO A 401 15.72 -16.69 28.03
C PRO A 401 16.73 -16.47 26.89
N ALA A 402 17.85 -15.79 27.17
CA ALA A 402 18.91 -15.57 26.20
C ALA A 402 19.46 -16.89 25.64
N LEU A 403 19.80 -16.88 24.34
CA LEU A 403 20.26 -18.07 23.62
C LEU A 403 21.71 -18.45 23.99
N PRO A 404 22.02 -19.75 24.09
CA PRO A 404 23.40 -20.24 24.14
C PRO A 404 24.19 -19.86 22.87
N ALA A 405 25.52 -19.80 22.98
CA ALA A 405 26.40 -19.43 21.86
C ALA A 405 26.33 -20.42 20.67
N GLU A 406 26.18 -21.71 20.95
CA GLU A 406 26.10 -22.78 19.94
C GLU A 406 24.66 -23.05 19.46
N TRP A 407 23.71 -22.17 19.80
CA TRP A 407 22.31 -22.39 19.49
C TRP A 407 22.04 -22.30 17.98
N SER A 408 21.34 -23.31 17.45
CA SER A 408 20.94 -23.37 16.05
C SER A 408 19.59 -24.08 15.85
N VAL A 409 18.88 -23.68 14.79
CA VAL A 409 17.62 -24.33 14.38
C VAL A 409 17.85 -25.09 13.08
N PRO A 410 17.47 -26.38 13.01
CA PRO A 410 17.51 -27.13 11.77
C PRO A 410 16.72 -26.46 10.64
N ARG A 411 17.30 -26.42 9.43
CA ARG A 411 16.69 -25.82 8.24
C ARG A 411 15.28 -26.34 7.95
N HIS A 412 15.04 -27.65 8.11
CA HIS A 412 13.73 -28.24 7.82
C HIS A 412 12.62 -27.68 8.73
N LEU A 413 12.91 -27.38 10.00
CA LEU A 413 11.94 -26.77 10.92
C LEU A 413 11.60 -25.34 10.52
N ILE A 414 12.60 -24.54 10.13
CA ILE A 414 12.40 -23.17 9.65
C ILE A 414 11.59 -23.15 8.36
N LEU A 415 11.90 -24.01 7.40
CA LEU A 415 11.12 -24.10 6.15
C LEU A 415 9.65 -24.45 6.40
N GLN A 416 9.38 -25.40 7.31
CA GLN A 416 8.01 -25.75 7.72
C GLN A 416 7.31 -24.59 8.42
N LEU A 417 7.98 -23.92 9.35
CA LEU A 417 7.47 -22.75 10.06
C LEU A 417 7.12 -21.62 9.08
N ASN A 418 8.03 -21.30 8.17
CA ASN A 418 7.87 -20.24 7.17
C ASN A 418 6.68 -20.54 6.25
N LEU A 419 6.60 -21.76 5.75
CA LEU A 419 5.50 -22.20 4.88
C LEU A 419 4.15 -22.12 5.61
N PHE A 420 4.08 -22.64 6.84
CA PHE A 420 2.86 -22.60 7.65
C PHE A 420 2.48 -21.16 8.04
N ALA A 421 3.44 -20.31 8.35
CA ALA A 421 3.19 -18.92 8.71
C ALA A 421 2.74 -18.04 7.52
N GLY A 422 2.97 -18.50 6.29
CA GLY A 422 2.59 -17.78 5.08
C GLY A 422 3.67 -16.86 4.52
N GLN A 423 4.94 -17.20 4.74
CA GLN A 423 6.07 -16.43 4.20
C GLN A 423 6.11 -16.49 2.67
N LEU A 424 6.48 -15.37 2.03
CA LEU A 424 6.43 -15.23 0.57
C LEU A 424 7.80 -15.06 -0.08
N TYR A 425 8.76 -14.52 0.67
CA TYR A 425 10.13 -14.33 0.22
C TYR A 425 11.04 -15.30 0.96
N ILE A 426 11.94 -15.93 0.22
CA ILE A 426 12.89 -16.92 0.71
C ILE A 426 14.27 -16.27 0.74
N SER A 427 15.05 -16.54 1.77
CA SER A 427 16.29 -15.81 2.07
C SER A 427 17.51 -16.29 1.29
N SER A 428 17.54 -17.54 0.80
CA SER A 428 18.67 -18.05 0.03
C SER A 428 18.24 -19.05 -1.05
N PHE A 429 19.10 -19.22 -2.07
CA PHE A 429 18.88 -20.25 -3.10
C PHE A 429 18.87 -21.66 -2.50
N ALA A 430 19.67 -21.93 -1.45
CA ALA A 430 19.72 -23.22 -0.78
C ALA A 430 18.40 -23.55 -0.05
N ASP A 431 17.76 -22.55 0.56
CA ASP A 431 16.46 -22.70 1.21
C ASP A 431 15.35 -22.90 0.17
N TYR A 432 15.45 -22.24 -0.99
CA TYR A 432 14.57 -22.48 -2.13
C TYR A 432 14.63 -23.92 -2.63
N THR A 433 15.83 -24.44 -2.90
CA THR A 433 15.98 -25.83 -3.37
C THR A 433 15.50 -26.83 -2.32
N ALA A 434 15.79 -26.58 -1.04
CA ALA A 434 15.34 -27.44 0.05
C ALA A 434 13.80 -27.39 0.25
N LEU A 435 13.17 -26.23 0.04
CA LEU A 435 11.71 -26.10 0.07
C LEU A 435 11.07 -26.85 -1.10
N CYS A 436 11.62 -26.73 -2.31
CA CYS A 436 11.14 -27.46 -3.47
C CYS A 436 11.31 -28.98 -3.29
N ASP A 437 12.46 -29.43 -2.80
CA ASP A 437 12.70 -30.85 -2.46
C ASP A 437 11.68 -31.35 -1.40
N MET A 438 11.37 -30.53 -0.38
CA MET A 438 10.37 -30.86 0.66
C MET A 438 8.95 -30.97 0.10
N LEU A 439 8.58 -30.10 -0.84
CA LEU A 439 7.24 -30.04 -1.44
C LEU A 439 7.08 -30.94 -2.68
N GLY A 440 8.15 -31.57 -3.15
CA GLY A 440 8.16 -32.35 -4.38
C GLY A 440 7.99 -31.52 -5.65
N LEU A 441 8.54 -30.30 -5.67
CA LEU A 441 8.49 -29.40 -6.82
C LEU A 441 9.81 -29.42 -7.59
N ASP A 442 9.73 -29.41 -8.92
CA ASP A 442 10.91 -29.29 -9.78
C ASP A 442 11.46 -27.87 -9.76
N TRP A 443 12.71 -27.74 -9.33
CA TRP A 443 13.47 -26.50 -9.35
C TRP A 443 14.63 -26.53 -10.36
N GLU A 444 14.90 -27.67 -11.00
CA GLU A 444 15.99 -27.81 -11.97
C GLU A 444 15.54 -27.46 -13.40
N GLY A 445 14.24 -27.58 -13.68
CA GLY A 445 13.60 -27.06 -14.89
C GLY A 445 13.60 -28.05 -16.04
N GLY A 446 12.84 -29.13 -15.88
CA GLY A 446 12.62 -30.16 -16.89
C GLY A 446 12.83 -31.59 -16.40
N GLY A 447 12.74 -31.85 -15.09
CA GLY A 447 12.81 -33.20 -14.52
C GLY A 447 14.14 -33.91 -14.78
N LYS A 448 15.13 -33.66 -13.91
CA LYS A 448 16.42 -34.35 -13.97
C LYS A 448 16.24 -35.88 -13.90
N ASP A 449 17.15 -36.61 -14.52
CA ASP A 449 17.08 -38.07 -14.65
C ASP A 449 15.80 -38.56 -15.37
N GLY A 450 15.30 -37.74 -16.30
CA GLY A 450 14.11 -38.01 -17.11
C GLY A 450 12.83 -38.07 -16.29
N MET A 451 12.77 -37.39 -15.15
CA MET A 451 11.56 -37.33 -14.32
C MET A 451 10.43 -36.60 -15.06
N VAL A 452 9.22 -37.13 -14.95
CA VAL A 452 8.02 -36.51 -15.48
C VAL A 452 7.53 -35.49 -14.45
N VAL A 453 7.37 -34.24 -14.88
CA VAL A 453 6.93 -33.12 -14.05
C VAL A 453 5.53 -32.70 -14.52
N CYS A 454 4.60 -32.56 -13.58
CA CYS A 454 3.25 -32.08 -13.85
C CYS A 454 3.25 -30.59 -14.27
N ALA A 455 2.13 -30.13 -14.85
CA ALA A 455 2.00 -28.75 -15.31
C ALA A 455 2.13 -27.70 -14.20
N ASP A 456 1.87 -28.08 -12.95
CA ASP A 456 2.03 -27.26 -11.75
C ASP A 456 3.43 -27.35 -11.12
N GLY A 457 4.35 -28.07 -11.77
CA GLY A 457 5.73 -28.26 -11.30
C GLY A 457 5.92 -29.42 -10.32
N PHE A 458 4.86 -30.14 -9.94
CA PHE A 458 4.96 -31.27 -9.02
C PHE A 458 5.54 -32.51 -9.68
N VAL A 459 6.45 -33.20 -8.98
CA VAL A 459 7.04 -34.47 -9.40
C VAL A 459 6.20 -35.61 -8.86
N ASP A 460 5.21 -36.02 -9.64
CA ASP A 460 4.24 -37.04 -9.23
C ASP A 460 4.89 -38.44 -9.11
N PRO A 461 4.78 -39.12 -7.94
CA PRO A 461 5.27 -40.49 -7.79
C PRO A 461 4.65 -41.49 -8.74
N ALA A 462 3.36 -41.35 -9.08
CA ALA A 462 2.68 -42.28 -9.98
C ALA A 462 3.22 -42.19 -11.41
N SER A 463 3.60 -40.99 -11.83
CA SER A 463 4.23 -40.72 -13.13
C SER A 463 5.74 -41.05 -13.17
N ASN A 464 6.34 -41.37 -12.01
CA ASN A 464 7.77 -41.65 -11.86
C ASN A 464 8.06 -42.98 -11.13
N PRO A 465 7.51 -44.12 -11.60
CA PRO A 465 7.66 -45.39 -10.90
C PRO A 465 9.11 -45.84 -10.83
N GLY A 466 9.54 -46.30 -9.65
CA GLY A 466 10.90 -46.83 -9.42
C GLY A 466 11.99 -45.77 -9.25
N LYS A 467 11.65 -44.47 -9.28
CA LYS A 467 12.60 -43.38 -9.02
C LYS A 467 12.59 -42.99 -7.55
N THR A 468 13.77 -42.63 -7.03
CA THR A 468 13.90 -42.13 -5.65
C THR A 468 13.48 -40.66 -5.60
N LEU A 469 12.40 -40.38 -4.87
CA LEU A 469 11.91 -39.02 -4.64
C LEU A 469 12.38 -38.51 -3.27
N LYS A 470 12.57 -37.20 -3.17
CA LYS A 470 13.01 -36.54 -1.93
C LYS A 470 11.86 -36.14 -0.99
N HIS A 471 10.61 -36.35 -1.42
CA HIS A 471 9.39 -35.98 -0.70
C HIS A 471 8.51 -37.20 -0.43
N SER A 472 7.58 -37.04 0.52
CA SER A 472 6.58 -38.03 0.90
C SER A 472 5.18 -37.78 0.32
N PHE A 473 5.01 -36.72 -0.48
CA PHE A 473 3.71 -36.38 -1.08
C PHE A 473 3.29 -37.40 -2.14
N GLU A 474 2.07 -37.92 -1.99
CA GLU A 474 1.33 -38.69 -3.01
C GLU A 474 0.55 -37.75 -3.93
N HIS A 475 0.13 -36.59 -3.43
CA HIS A 475 -0.67 -35.60 -4.14
C HIS A 475 0.01 -34.23 -4.18
N SER A 476 -0.19 -33.47 -5.26
CA SER A 476 0.40 -32.13 -5.40
C SER A 476 -0.12 -31.16 -4.32
N PRO A 477 0.77 -30.55 -3.51
CA PRO A 477 0.38 -29.55 -2.51
C PRO A 477 0.10 -28.16 -3.11
N VAL A 478 0.35 -27.96 -4.41
CA VAL A 478 0.36 -26.63 -5.04
C VAL A 478 -0.99 -25.93 -4.95
N SER A 479 -2.08 -26.64 -5.26
CA SER A 479 -3.43 -26.06 -5.23
C SER A 479 -3.85 -25.64 -3.82
N PHE A 480 -3.53 -26.46 -2.82
CA PHE A 480 -3.72 -26.13 -1.40
C PHE A 480 -2.93 -24.87 -1.04
N LEU A 481 -1.62 -24.84 -1.35
CA LEU A 481 -0.74 -23.74 -0.98
C LEU A 481 -1.12 -22.42 -1.68
N LYS A 482 -1.56 -22.47 -2.94
CA LYS A 482 -2.07 -21.28 -3.66
C LYS A 482 -3.23 -20.65 -2.90
N VAL A 483 -4.25 -21.44 -2.57
CA VAL A 483 -5.43 -20.93 -1.85
C VAL A 483 -5.09 -20.52 -0.42
N TYR A 484 -4.23 -21.29 0.26
CA TYR A 484 -3.80 -20.99 1.61
C TYR A 484 -3.05 -19.64 1.69
N LEU A 485 -2.06 -19.43 0.81
CA LEU A 485 -1.24 -18.21 0.85
C LEU A 485 -1.98 -16.99 0.31
N THR A 486 -2.81 -17.13 -0.73
CA THR A 486 -3.52 -15.98 -1.32
C THR A 486 -4.79 -15.63 -0.55
N LYS A 487 -5.66 -16.60 -0.27
CA LYS A 487 -7.00 -16.33 0.28
C LYS A 487 -7.05 -16.34 1.80
N VAL A 488 -6.30 -17.25 2.43
CA VAL A 488 -6.38 -17.46 3.87
C VAL A 488 -5.40 -16.58 4.64
N ARG A 489 -4.15 -16.49 4.19
CA ARG A 489 -3.12 -15.66 4.84
C ARG A 489 -3.10 -14.20 4.39
N ARG A 490 -3.73 -13.87 3.26
CA ARG A 490 -3.64 -12.55 2.60
C ARG A 490 -4.93 -12.03 1.96
N ASP A 491 -6.09 -12.53 2.34
CA ASP A 491 -7.39 -11.97 1.93
C ASP A 491 -7.56 -11.69 0.41
N CYS A 492 -7.03 -12.59 -0.43
CA CYS A 492 -7.05 -12.55 -1.89
C CYS A 492 -6.10 -11.56 -2.58
N GLU A 493 -5.05 -11.09 -1.91
CA GLU A 493 -3.98 -10.36 -2.59
C GLU A 493 -3.18 -11.26 -3.55
N SER A 494 -2.73 -10.67 -4.67
CA SER A 494 -1.85 -11.37 -5.62
C SER A 494 -0.45 -11.55 -5.02
N ILE A 495 0.02 -12.80 -5.04
CA ILE A 495 1.39 -13.15 -4.63
C ILE A 495 2.29 -13.46 -5.83
N GLU A 496 1.80 -13.31 -7.07
CA GLU A 496 2.48 -13.79 -8.30
C GLU A 496 3.91 -13.25 -8.46
N LYS A 497 4.17 -12.03 -7.98
CA LYS A 497 5.49 -11.38 -8.07
C LYS A 497 6.51 -11.87 -7.02
N THR A 498 6.04 -12.57 -5.98
CA THR A 498 6.87 -13.08 -4.87
C THR A 498 7.61 -14.37 -5.22
N HIS A 499 8.56 -14.81 -4.38
CA HIS A 499 9.24 -16.10 -4.60
C HIS A 499 8.23 -17.25 -4.54
N MET A 500 7.39 -17.30 -3.50
CA MET A 500 6.34 -18.33 -3.39
C MET A 500 5.34 -18.30 -4.54
N GLY A 501 4.94 -17.11 -5.02
CA GLY A 501 4.04 -17.01 -6.18
C GLY A 501 4.64 -17.60 -7.45
N LYS A 502 5.92 -17.32 -7.72
CA LYS A 502 6.65 -17.91 -8.84
C LYS A 502 6.78 -19.43 -8.71
N ILE A 503 7.14 -19.91 -7.51
CA ILE A 503 7.28 -21.34 -7.21
C ILE A 503 5.97 -22.09 -7.48
N LEU A 504 4.85 -21.59 -6.96
CA LEU A 504 3.54 -22.22 -7.14
C LEU A 504 3.02 -22.12 -8.58
N ASN A 505 3.56 -21.22 -9.40
CA ASN A 505 3.26 -21.12 -10.83
C ASN A 505 4.28 -21.89 -11.69
N ALA A 506 5.02 -22.84 -11.11
CA ALA A 506 6.03 -23.66 -11.79
C ALA A 506 7.15 -22.85 -12.45
N ILE A 507 7.43 -21.63 -11.97
CA ILE A 507 8.52 -20.80 -12.45
C ILE A 507 9.78 -21.13 -11.66
N VAL A 508 10.78 -21.69 -12.35
CA VAL A 508 12.09 -21.98 -11.78
C VAL A 508 12.85 -20.70 -11.44
N LEU A 509 13.29 -20.60 -10.19
CA LEU A 509 14.12 -19.50 -9.71
C LEU A 509 15.60 -19.85 -9.88
N ARG A 510 16.39 -18.86 -10.28
CA ARG A 510 17.86 -18.94 -10.39
C ARG A 510 18.53 -18.23 -9.21
N PRO A 511 19.82 -18.47 -8.91
CA PRO A 511 20.51 -17.84 -7.79
C PRO A 511 20.41 -16.31 -7.75
N LYS A 512 20.35 -15.64 -8.91
CA LYS A 512 20.21 -14.17 -9.03
C LYS A 512 18.92 -13.55 -8.44
N TYR A 513 17.94 -14.37 -8.06
CA TYR A 513 16.69 -13.89 -7.45
C TYR A 513 16.77 -13.75 -5.93
N PHE A 514 17.88 -14.18 -5.32
CA PHE A 514 18.14 -14.15 -3.89
C PHE A 514 19.37 -13.28 -3.65
#